data_AF-A0A143QJT6-F1
#
_entry.id   AF-A0A143QJT6-F1
#
_cell.length_a   1.000
_cell.length_b   1.000
_cell.length_c   1.000
_cell.angle_alpha   90.00
_cell.angle_beta   90.00
_cell.angle_gamma   90.00
#
_symmetry.space_group_name_H-M   'P 1'
#
loop_
_entity.id
_entity.type
_entity.pdbx_description
1 polymer ?
#
loop_
_entity_poly.entity_id
_entity_poly.type
_entity_poly.pdbx_seq_one_letter_code
_entity_poly.pdbx_strand_id
1 'polypeptide(L)'
;MNERNAVASDPGEVMLQARNVKFDWSDLPMHWVPGDPYTTHVLNVLHLLLPAGEHWFVDTFKEALPYIDDEKLRDDVIGFIGQEAVHAEAHTGVLVHLQNNGLDPTPFTDQMEWAFGKVLGSDSVTSLRSKNNLVERLALIAAIEHVTAFLGDWVLNADGLDRAGIHPTMLDLLRWHGAEEVEHRSVAYDTLRYFDKREVRRLRTFVVVVPLMGYIWMRGIIFLMKNDPELQSAPKSVRKPRSALWRRSVRRGTLPALTHVGRSMSRYLKKSYHPSQEGSTAQAVRYLASSPAAQAAAR
;
A
#
# COMPACT_ATOMS: atom_id res chain seq x y z
N MET A 1 -9.12 28.37 20.94
CA MET A 1 -8.57 28.86 19.66
C MET A 1 -7.60 27.79 19.20
N ASN A 2 -8.00 26.98 18.20
CA ASN A 2 -7.35 25.70 17.87
C ASN A 2 -6.11 25.92 16.99
N GLU A 3 -4.94 25.45 17.45
CA GLU A 3 -3.67 25.45 16.71
C GLU A 3 -3.60 24.43 15.54
N ARG A 4 -4.72 23.82 15.15
CA ARG A 4 -4.75 22.72 14.16
C ARG A 4 -4.86 23.14 12.68
N ASN A 5 -4.75 24.43 12.37
CA ASN A 5 -4.87 24.94 11.00
C ASN A 5 -3.70 25.87 10.61
N ALA A 6 -2.49 25.60 11.08
CA ALA A 6 -1.34 26.04 10.31
C ALA A 6 -1.33 25.20 9.03
N VAL A 7 -1.71 25.81 7.90
CA VAL A 7 -1.38 25.28 6.58
C VAL A 7 0.13 25.19 6.57
N ALA A 8 0.66 24.00 6.87
CA ALA A 8 2.07 23.78 6.78
C ALA A 8 2.49 24.09 5.34
N SER A 9 3.45 25.00 5.20
CA SER A 9 4.04 25.33 3.92
C SER A 9 4.43 24.04 3.20
N ASP A 10 4.11 23.96 1.91
CA ASP A 10 4.62 22.92 1.03
C ASP A 10 6.14 22.82 1.22
N PRO A 11 6.69 21.64 1.60
CA PRO A 11 8.13 21.48 1.78
C PRO A 11 8.91 21.70 0.47
N GLY A 12 8.21 21.85 -0.65
CA GLY A 12 8.80 21.94 -1.98
C GLY A 12 9.15 20.55 -2.47
N GLU A 13 10.16 20.48 -3.32
CA GLU A 13 10.63 19.23 -3.91
C GLU A 13 11.32 18.37 -2.85
N VAL A 14 10.80 17.16 -2.64
CA VAL A 14 11.35 16.18 -1.70
C VAL A 14 12.01 15.08 -2.51
N MET A 15 13.32 14.91 -2.32
CA MET A 15 14.04 13.79 -2.91
C MET A 15 13.66 12.51 -2.17
N LEU A 16 13.17 11.52 -2.93
CA LEU A 16 12.82 10.21 -2.40
C LEU A 16 14.09 9.45 -1.98
N GLN A 17 14.08 8.94 -0.76
CA GLN A 17 15.22 8.23 -0.16
C GLN A 17 14.71 7.03 0.62
N ALA A 18 15.32 5.87 0.37
CA ALA A 18 15.03 4.67 1.13
C ALA A 18 15.57 4.80 2.55
N ARG A 19 14.75 4.52 3.55
CA ARG A 19 15.13 4.56 4.96
C ARG A 19 15.30 3.13 5.44
N ASN A 20 16.49 2.75 5.91
CA ASN A 20 16.78 1.38 6.35
C ASN A 20 16.13 1.04 7.70
N VAL A 21 14.79 1.04 7.74
CA VAL A 21 14.00 0.84 8.96
C VAL A 21 13.97 -0.62 9.38
N LYS A 22 13.83 -0.84 10.69
CA LYS A 22 13.61 -2.16 11.28
C LYS A 22 12.49 -2.06 12.31
N PHE A 23 11.67 -3.09 12.36
CA PHE A 23 10.56 -3.21 13.30
C PHE A 23 10.76 -4.45 14.17
N ASP A 24 10.42 -4.32 15.46
CA ASP A 24 10.45 -5.42 16.41
C ASP A 24 9.04 -6.01 16.56
N TRP A 25 8.88 -7.26 16.12
CA TRP A 25 7.61 -7.99 16.15
C TRP A 25 7.46 -8.90 17.37
N SER A 26 8.41 -8.89 18.31
CA SER A 26 8.47 -9.87 19.40
C SER A 26 7.28 -9.80 20.37
N ASP A 27 6.69 -8.62 20.55
CA ASP A 27 5.55 -8.37 21.44
C ASP A 27 4.22 -8.12 20.70
N LEU A 28 4.23 -8.16 19.36
CA LEU A 28 3.04 -7.93 18.54
C LEU A 28 2.01 -9.06 18.79
N PRO A 29 0.78 -8.77 19.21
CA PRO A 29 -0.25 -9.80 19.33
C PRO A 29 -0.89 -10.12 17.97
N MET A 30 -1.47 -11.32 17.82
CA MET A 30 -2.22 -11.72 16.62
C MET A 30 -3.28 -10.67 16.21
N HIS A 31 -4.02 -10.15 17.19
CA HIS A 31 -4.96 -9.04 17.01
C HIS A 31 -4.38 -7.75 17.59
N TRP A 32 -3.51 -7.10 16.81
CA TRP A 32 -2.90 -5.83 17.14
C TRP A 32 -3.86 -4.63 17.17
N VAL A 33 -5.13 -4.80 16.77
CA VAL A 33 -6.23 -3.91 17.17
C VAL A 33 -7.01 -4.56 18.32
N PRO A 34 -6.90 -4.05 19.56
CA PRO A 34 -7.52 -4.68 20.72
C PRO A 34 -9.03 -4.93 20.55
N GLY A 35 -9.42 -6.19 20.72
CA GLY A 35 -10.81 -6.65 20.63
C GLY A 35 -11.44 -6.49 19.24
N ASP A 36 -10.65 -6.28 18.18
CA ASP A 36 -11.11 -6.11 16.80
C ASP A 36 -10.31 -6.97 15.81
N PRO A 37 -10.51 -8.30 15.84
CA PRO A 37 -9.89 -9.22 14.88
C PRO A 37 -10.26 -8.90 13.43
N TYR A 38 -11.45 -8.33 13.21
CA TYR A 38 -11.91 -7.98 11.87
C TYR A 38 -11.10 -6.84 11.28
N THR A 39 -10.93 -5.72 12.00
CA THR A 39 -10.08 -4.62 11.56
C THR A 39 -8.64 -5.09 11.36
N THR A 40 -8.09 -5.84 12.33
CA THR A 40 -6.75 -6.42 12.25
C THR A 40 -6.57 -7.19 10.94
N HIS A 41 -7.48 -8.12 10.62
CA HIS A 41 -7.35 -8.94 9.41
C HIS A 41 -7.67 -8.21 8.11
N VAL A 42 -8.49 -7.16 8.13
CA VAL A 42 -8.67 -6.30 6.95
C VAL A 42 -7.38 -5.59 6.59
N LEU A 43 -6.63 -5.12 7.59
CA LEU A 43 -5.36 -4.44 7.40
C LEU A 43 -4.22 -5.43 7.15
N ASN A 44 -4.23 -6.62 7.77
CA ASN A 44 -3.23 -7.66 7.52
C ASN A 44 -3.20 -8.14 6.06
N VAL A 45 -4.27 -7.95 5.29
CA VAL A 45 -4.26 -8.22 3.85
C VAL A 45 -3.14 -7.46 3.14
N LEU A 46 -2.79 -6.25 3.60
CA LEU A 46 -1.64 -5.50 3.07
C LEU A 46 -0.38 -6.34 3.08
N HIS A 47 -0.06 -6.98 4.21
CA HIS A 47 1.14 -7.82 4.33
C HIS A 47 1.10 -9.05 3.40
N LEU A 48 -0.09 -9.55 3.04
CA LEU A 48 -0.21 -10.67 2.09
C LEU A 48 0.03 -10.28 0.63
N LEU A 49 -0.13 -8.99 0.28
CA LEU A 49 -0.10 -8.51 -1.10
C LEU A 49 1.18 -7.76 -1.43
N LEU A 50 1.56 -6.86 -0.55
CA LEU A 50 2.60 -5.86 -0.78
C LEU A 50 3.95 -6.49 -1.11
N PRO A 51 4.51 -7.45 -0.35
CA PRO A 51 5.85 -7.97 -0.67
C PRO A 51 6.01 -8.48 -2.10
N ALA A 52 5.03 -9.25 -2.60
CA ALA A 52 5.06 -9.76 -3.96
C ALA A 52 4.80 -8.66 -5.01
N GLY A 53 3.91 -7.70 -4.70
CA GLY A 53 3.60 -6.57 -5.57
C GLY A 53 4.77 -5.60 -5.72
N GLU A 54 5.37 -5.20 -4.62
CA GLU A 54 6.46 -4.22 -4.54
C GLU A 54 7.75 -4.79 -5.17
N HIS A 55 8.04 -6.08 -4.99
CA HIS A 55 9.10 -6.75 -5.76
C HIS A 55 8.86 -6.66 -7.27
N TRP A 56 7.61 -6.87 -7.72
CA TRP A 56 7.25 -6.72 -9.13
C TRP A 56 7.30 -5.26 -9.60
N PHE A 57 7.01 -4.29 -8.73
CA PHE A 57 7.21 -2.87 -9.02
C PHE A 57 8.69 -2.60 -9.26
N VAL A 58 9.55 -2.95 -8.30
CA VAL A 58 11.01 -2.80 -8.38
C VAL A 58 11.56 -3.36 -9.70
N ASP A 59 11.17 -4.58 -10.07
CA ASP A 59 11.65 -5.21 -11.30
C ASP A 59 11.15 -4.48 -12.56
N THR A 60 9.89 -4.06 -12.59
CA THR A 60 9.30 -3.35 -13.72
C THR A 60 9.91 -1.96 -13.89
N PHE A 61 10.16 -1.23 -12.80
CA PHE A 61 10.80 0.08 -12.87
C PHE A 61 12.28 -0.01 -13.21
N LYS A 62 13.00 -1.04 -12.75
CA LYS A 62 14.36 -1.34 -13.23
C LYS A 62 14.40 -1.60 -14.74
N GLU A 63 13.39 -2.28 -15.29
CA GLU A 63 13.27 -2.49 -16.74
C GLU A 63 12.98 -1.17 -17.49
N ALA A 64 12.20 -0.26 -16.89
CA ALA A 64 11.87 1.04 -17.48
C ALA A 64 13.03 2.06 -17.42
N LEU A 65 13.83 2.03 -16.36
CA LEU A 65 14.84 3.04 -16.02
C LEU A 65 15.82 3.39 -17.16
N PRO A 66 16.34 2.44 -17.96
CA PRO A 66 17.25 2.74 -19.08
C PRO A 66 16.60 3.51 -20.23
N TYR A 67 15.28 3.64 -20.25
CA TYR A 67 14.53 4.34 -21.30
C TYR A 67 14.01 5.73 -20.87
N ILE A 68 14.36 6.17 -19.66
CA ILE A 68 13.96 7.47 -19.11
C ILE A 68 15.14 8.45 -19.28
N ASP A 69 14.96 9.43 -20.16
CA ASP A 69 15.96 10.47 -20.45
C ASP A 69 15.78 11.72 -19.56
N ASP A 70 14.61 11.87 -18.94
CA ASP A 70 14.33 12.95 -17.98
C ASP A 70 15.05 12.64 -16.66
N GLU A 71 16.09 13.41 -16.34
CA GLU A 71 16.96 13.18 -15.18
C GLU A 71 16.18 13.21 -13.86
N LYS A 72 15.20 14.10 -13.73
CA LYS A 72 14.39 14.21 -12.52
C LYS A 72 13.50 12.99 -12.34
N LEU A 73 12.75 12.61 -13.38
CA LEU A 73 11.90 11.41 -13.32
C LEU A 73 12.74 10.16 -13.06
N ARG A 74 13.95 10.11 -13.62
CA ARG A 74 14.89 9.02 -13.39
C ARG A 74 15.30 8.93 -11.91
N ASP A 75 15.62 10.06 -11.28
CA ASP A 75 15.98 10.11 -9.86
C ASP A 75 14.79 9.74 -8.96
N ASP A 76 13.59 10.24 -9.28
CA ASP A 76 12.35 9.87 -8.58
C ASP A 76 12.09 8.35 -8.66
N VAL A 77 12.27 7.74 -9.83
CA VAL A 77 12.15 6.29 -10.01
C VAL A 77 13.19 5.52 -9.22
N ILE A 78 14.43 6.01 -9.12
CA ILE A 78 15.47 5.37 -8.32
C ILE A 78 15.10 5.41 -6.83
N GLY A 79 14.62 6.56 -6.35
CA GLY A 79 14.16 6.70 -4.97
C GLY A 79 12.97 5.79 -4.65
N PHE A 80 11.99 5.72 -5.56
CA PHE A 80 10.85 4.80 -5.50
C PHE A 80 11.32 3.34 -5.39
N ILE A 81 12.19 2.87 -6.29
CA ILE A 81 12.76 1.51 -6.24
C ILE A 81 13.40 1.21 -4.87
N GLY A 82 14.08 2.20 -4.30
CA GLY A 82 14.69 2.08 -2.98
C GLY A 82 13.66 1.91 -1.86
N GLN A 83 12.63 2.77 -1.82
CA GLN A 83 11.58 2.73 -0.79
C GLN A 83 10.78 1.42 -0.85
N GLU A 84 10.31 1.05 -2.04
CA GLU A 84 9.55 -0.19 -2.29
C GLU A 84 10.29 -1.46 -1.85
N ALA A 85 11.60 -1.52 -2.05
CA ALA A 85 12.40 -2.67 -1.61
C ALA A 85 12.42 -2.81 -0.07
N VAL A 86 12.42 -1.69 0.65
CA VAL A 86 12.37 -1.68 2.12
C VAL A 86 10.95 -1.98 2.62
N HIS A 87 9.92 -1.47 1.93
CA HIS A 87 8.52 -1.79 2.24
C HIS A 87 8.31 -3.31 2.22
N ALA A 88 8.81 -3.97 1.17
CA ALA A 88 8.63 -5.41 0.98
C ALA A 88 9.27 -6.22 2.11
N GLU A 89 10.46 -5.82 2.56
CA GLU A 89 11.15 -6.45 3.69
C GLU A 89 10.37 -6.25 5.00
N ALA A 90 9.90 -5.03 5.26
CA ALA A 90 9.17 -4.70 6.48
C ALA A 90 7.84 -5.47 6.57
N HIS A 91 7.10 -5.56 5.47
CA HIS A 91 5.85 -6.33 5.40
C HIS A 91 6.09 -7.85 5.50
N THR A 92 7.19 -8.36 4.93
CA THR A 92 7.60 -9.77 5.10
C THR A 92 7.86 -10.12 6.56
N GLY A 93 8.43 -9.19 7.34
CA GLY A 93 8.61 -9.37 8.78
C GLY A 93 7.31 -9.69 9.53
N VAL A 94 6.20 -9.04 9.16
CA VAL A 94 4.87 -9.32 9.73
C VAL A 94 4.36 -10.71 9.32
N LEU A 95 4.61 -11.14 8.08
CA LEU A 95 4.22 -12.49 7.62
C LEU A 95 4.94 -13.58 8.41
N VAL A 96 6.24 -13.42 8.64
CA VAL A 96 7.04 -14.34 9.47
C VAL A 96 6.49 -14.38 10.90
N HIS A 97 6.12 -13.22 11.45
CA HIS A 97 5.48 -13.15 12.77
C HIS A 97 4.14 -13.90 12.81
N LEU A 98 3.25 -13.72 11.82
CA LEU A 98 1.97 -14.43 11.73
C LEU A 98 2.17 -15.95 11.68
N GLN A 99 3.12 -16.41 10.86
CA GLN A 99 3.46 -17.82 10.73
C GLN A 99 3.94 -18.41 12.06
N ASN A 100 4.84 -17.72 12.76
CA ASN A 100 5.36 -18.13 14.06
C ASN A 100 4.26 -18.19 15.14
N ASN A 101 3.18 -17.44 14.99
CA ASN A 101 2.03 -17.42 15.90
C ASN A 101 0.86 -18.30 15.42
N GLY A 102 1.12 -19.23 14.49
CA GLY A 102 0.17 -20.28 14.11
C GLY A 102 -0.81 -19.90 12.99
N LEU A 103 -0.60 -18.78 12.29
CA LEU A 103 -1.32 -18.42 11.07
C LEU A 103 -0.35 -18.46 9.89
N ASP A 104 -0.34 -19.57 9.15
CA ASP A 104 0.49 -19.73 7.95
C ASP A 104 -0.04 -18.91 6.76
N PRO A 105 0.69 -17.88 6.27
CA PRO A 105 0.27 -17.07 5.14
C PRO A 105 0.60 -17.70 3.78
N THR A 106 1.47 -18.71 3.74
CA THR A 106 2.11 -19.27 2.54
C THR A 106 1.12 -19.61 1.41
N PRO A 107 -0.03 -20.29 1.67
CA PRO A 107 -0.96 -20.62 0.59
C PRO A 107 -1.53 -19.41 -0.15
N PHE A 108 -1.60 -18.25 0.50
CA PHE A 108 -2.06 -17.01 -0.13
C PHE A 108 -0.90 -16.26 -0.79
N THR A 109 0.25 -16.16 -0.13
CA THR A 109 1.41 -15.44 -0.67
C THR A 109 1.96 -16.12 -1.92
N ASP A 110 2.02 -17.46 -1.97
CA ASP A 110 2.41 -18.21 -3.18
C ASP A 110 1.53 -17.87 -4.40
N GLN A 111 0.23 -17.65 -4.18
CA GLN A 111 -0.68 -17.24 -5.25
C GLN A 111 -0.39 -15.81 -5.73
N MET A 112 0.02 -14.92 -4.82
CA MET A 112 0.35 -13.54 -5.15
C MET A 112 1.69 -13.47 -5.88
N GLU A 113 2.71 -14.19 -5.42
CA GLU A 113 3.98 -14.33 -6.12
C GLU A 113 3.80 -14.89 -7.54
N TRP A 114 2.93 -15.91 -7.69
CA TRP A 114 2.60 -16.42 -9.01
C TRP A 114 1.87 -15.38 -9.88
N ALA A 115 0.90 -14.65 -9.33
CA ALA A 115 0.14 -13.64 -10.07
C ALA A 115 1.05 -12.49 -10.53
N PHE A 116 1.83 -11.90 -9.64
CA PHE A 116 2.74 -10.81 -9.95
C PHE A 116 3.93 -11.26 -10.81
N GLY A 117 4.54 -12.40 -10.51
CA GLY A 117 5.74 -12.87 -11.20
C GLY A 117 5.49 -13.55 -12.55
N LYS A 118 4.38 -14.30 -12.70
CA LYS A 118 4.10 -15.08 -13.94
C LYS A 118 3.02 -14.49 -14.81
N VAL A 119 1.95 -13.95 -14.24
CA VAL A 119 0.84 -13.39 -15.04
C VAL A 119 1.12 -11.95 -15.43
N LEU A 120 1.70 -11.17 -14.52
CA LEU A 120 2.04 -9.77 -14.72
C LEU A 120 3.53 -9.52 -14.98
N GLY A 121 4.36 -10.56 -14.97
CA GLY A 121 5.80 -10.47 -15.18
C GLY A 121 6.19 -10.10 -16.62
N SER A 122 7.49 -9.86 -16.83
CA SER A 122 8.04 -9.54 -18.14
C SER A 122 7.97 -10.76 -19.06
N ASP A 123 7.34 -10.62 -20.23
CA ASP A 123 7.49 -11.57 -21.32
C ASP A 123 8.91 -11.39 -21.89
N SER A 124 9.75 -12.42 -21.86
CA SER A 124 11.16 -12.41 -22.32
C SER A 124 11.38 -12.18 -23.83
N VAL A 125 10.40 -11.59 -24.53
CA VAL A 125 10.38 -11.45 -25.99
C VAL A 125 10.87 -10.07 -26.41
N THR A 126 12.08 -10.01 -26.97
CA THR A 126 12.85 -8.82 -27.40
C THR A 126 12.28 -8.03 -28.60
N SER A 127 10.98 -7.76 -28.63
CA SER A 127 10.29 -7.08 -29.75
C SER A 127 9.49 -5.85 -29.32
N LEU A 128 8.82 -5.16 -30.25
CA LEU A 128 7.81 -4.11 -29.94
C LEU A 128 6.73 -4.58 -28.95
N ARG A 129 6.50 -5.89 -28.88
CA ARG A 129 5.62 -6.52 -27.90
C ARG A 129 6.13 -6.35 -26.46
N SER A 130 7.45 -6.36 -26.24
CA SER A 130 8.07 -6.11 -24.92
C SER A 130 7.87 -4.66 -24.47
N LYS A 131 8.10 -3.66 -25.33
CA LYS A 131 7.82 -2.25 -24.95
C LYS A 131 6.34 -2.02 -24.63
N ASN A 132 5.43 -2.56 -25.44
CA ASN A 132 4.00 -2.43 -25.13
C ASN A 132 3.58 -3.14 -23.84
N ASN A 133 4.17 -4.30 -23.55
CA ASN A 133 3.97 -5.05 -22.31
C ASN A 133 4.52 -4.27 -21.10
N LEU A 134 5.73 -3.69 -21.19
CA LEU A 134 6.28 -2.83 -20.14
C LEU A 134 5.34 -1.67 -19.81
N VAL A 135 4.86 -0.95 -20.82
CA VAL A 135 3.94 0.19 -20.62
C VAL A 135 2.57 -0.26 -20.08
N GLU A 136 2.13 -1.49 -20.38
CA GLU A 136 0.95 -2.09 -19.75
C GLU A 136 1.18 -2.35 -18.26
N ARG A 137 2.33 -2.92 -17.88
CA ARG A 137 2.70 -3.13 -16.48
C ARG A 137 2.83 -1.82 -15.72
N LEU A 138 3.48 -0.80 -16.29
CA LEU A 138 3.53 0.55 -15.71
C LEU A 138 2.12 1.14 -15.50
N ALA A 139 1.18 0.88 -16.41
CA ALA A 139 -0.19 1.34 -16.26
C ALA A 139 -0.94 0.61 -15.13
N LEU A 140 -0.69 -0.69 -14.97
CA LEU A 140 -1.21 -1.47 -13.84
C LEU A 140 -0.63 -0.98 -12.51
N ILE A 141 0.69 -0.73 -12.45
CA ILE A 141 1.34 -0.21 -11.23
C ILE A 141 0.78 1.16 -10.88
N ALA A 142 0.70 2.10 -11.82
CA ALA A 142 0.10 3.42 -11.56
C ALA A 142 -1.35 3.35 -11.04
N ALA A 143 -2.11 2.33 -11.45
CA ALA A 143 -3.46 2.09 -10.94
C ALA A 143 -3.47 1.51 -9.51
N ILE A 144 -2.52 0.63 -9.18
CA ILE A 144 -2.36 0.06 -7.82
C ILE A 144 -1.86 1.14 -6.87
N GLU A 145 -0.86 1.93 -7.29
CA GLU A 145 -0.29 3.06 -6.56
C GLU A 145 -1.33 4.12 -6.19
N HIS A 146 -2.33 4.32 -7.04
CA HIS A 146 -3.46 5.19 -6.69
C HIS A 146 -4.25 4.66 -5.48
N VAL A 147 -4.39 3.34 -5.37
CA VAL A 147 -5.09 2.69 -4.26
C VAL A 147 -4.24 2.74 -2.99
N THR A 148 -2.94 2.46 -3.08
CA THR A 148 -2.02 2.50 -1.93
C THR A 148 -1.81 3.92 -1.43
N ALA A 149 -1.64 4.92 -2.31
CA ALA A 149 -1.60 6.33 -1.92
C ALA A 149 -2.86 6.78 -1.18
N PHE A 150 -4.05 6.30 -1.59
CA PHE A 150 -5.28 6.54 -0.83
C PHE A 150 -5.26 5.89 0.55
N LEU A 151 -4.77 4.66 0.66
CA LEU A 151 -4.66 3.96 1.95
C LEU A 151 -3.61 4.62 2.86
N GLY A 152 -2.50 5.09 2.29
CA GLY A 152 -1.45 5.84 2.97
C GLY A 152 -1.96 7.16 3.54
N ASP A 153 -2.63 7.97 2.72
CA ASP A 153 -3.31 9.19 3.20
C ASP A 153 -4.37 8.86 4.27
N TRP A 154 -5.17 7.81 4.07
CA TRP A 154 -6.18 7.42 5.05
C TRP A 154 -5.57 7.06 6.40
N VAL A 155 -4.51 6.24 6.45
CA VAL A 155 -3.95 5.75 7.73
C VAL A 155 -3.21 6.85 8.51
N LEU A 156 -2.61 7.82 7.81
CA LEU A 156 -2.07 9.04 8.42
C LEU A 156 -3.14 9.87 9.13
N ASN A 157 -4.39 9.79 8.66
CA ASN A 157 -5.53 10.57 9.16
C ASN A 157 -6.53 9.71 9.96
N ALA A 158 -6.20 8.44 10.25
CA ALA A 158 -7.10 7.49 10.90
C ALA A 158 -7.08 7.59 12.44
N ASP A 159 -7.56 8.70 13.02
CA ASP A 159 -7.65 8.91 14.48
C ASP A 159 -8.40 7.79 15.23
N GLY A 160 -9.22 7.02 14.51
CA GLY A 160 -9.93 5.86 15.05
C GLY A 160 -9.00 4.70 15.42
N LEU A 161 -7.86 4.55 14.75
CA LEU A 161 -6.82 3.58 15.11
C LEU A 161 -6.15 3.97 16.43
N ASP A 162 -5.81 5.25 16.62
CA ASP A 162 -5.23 5.74 17.87
C ASP A 162 -6.20 5.52 19.05
N ARG A 163 -7.48 5.91 18.87
CA ARG A 163 -8.52 5.68 19.89
C ARG A 163 -8.79 4.21 20.16
N ALA A 164 -8.52 3.32 19.21
CA ALA A 164 -8.68 1.89 19.38
C ALA A 164 -7.53 1.25 20.17
N GLY A 165 -6.44 1.98 20.45
CA GLY A 165 -5.28 1.44 21.15
C GLY A 165 -4.50 0.43 20.33
N ILE A 166 -4.40 0.65 19.02
CA ILE A 166 -3.57 -0.16 18.11
C ILE A 166 -2.14 -0.34 18.66
N HIS A 167 -1.54 -1.51 18.45
CA HIS A 167 -0.15 -1.76 18.83
C HIS A 167 0.81 -0.74 18.17
N PRO A 168 1.69 -0.08 18.93
CA PRO A 168 2.48 1.04 18.43
C PRO A 168 3.40 0.65 17.27
N THR A 169 4.06 -0.52 17.32
CA THR A 169 4.94 -0.98 16.23
C THR A 169 4.17 -1.15 14.91
N MET A 170 2.97 -1.73 14.96
CA MET A 170 2.16 -1.91 13.75
C MET A 170 1.64 -0.59 13.22
N LEU A 171 1.23 0.32 14.12
CA LEU A 171 0.81 1.65 13.71
C LEU A 171 1.94 2.43 13.04
N ASP A 172 3.17 2.30 13.56
CA ASP A 172 4.36 2.92 12.97
C ASP A 172 4.64 2.34 11.58
N LEU A 173 4.65 1.02 11.41
CA LEU A 173 4.80 0.39 10.08
C LEU A 173 3.77 0.96 9.08
N LEU A 174 2.48 0.91 9.43
CA LEU A 174 1.41 1.30 8.52
C LEU A 174 1.48 2.79 8.14
N ARG A 175 1.83 3.66 9.09
CA ARG A 175 1.94 5.10 8.83
C ARG A 175 3.27 5.49 8.19
N TRP A 176 4.36 4.78 8.47
CA TRP A 176 5.65 4.99 7.81
C TRP A 176 5.52 4.65 6.33
N HIS A 177 5.04 3.45 6.01
CA HIS A 177 4.77 3.05 4.63
C HIS A 177 3.74 4.01 4.03
N GLY A 178 2.61 4.25 4.70
CA GLY A 178 1.59 5.18 4.21
C GLY A 178 2.08 6.62 3.96
N ALA A 179 3.10 7.08 4.68
CA ALA A 179 3.74 8.36 4.40
C ALA A 179 4.63 8.30 3.16
N GLU A 180 5.43 7.26 2.97
CA GLU A 180 6.22 7.07 1.76
C GLU A 180 5.32 6.92 0.51
N GLU A 181 4.19 6.20 0.63
CA GLU A 181 3.15 6.15 -0.41
C GLU A 181 2.66 7.53 -0.84
N VAL A 182 2.52 8.44 0.13
CA VAL A 182 2.16 9.83 -0.16
C VAL A 182 3.36 10.59 -0.73
N GLU A 183 4.60 10.40 -0.25
CA GLU A 183 5.80 11.04 -0.83
C GLU A 183 5.93 10.71 -2.33
N HIS A 184 5.79 9.44 -2.70
CA HIS A 184 6.04 8.97 -4.08
C HIS A 184 4.80 8.78 -4.95
N ARG A 185 3.61 9.15 -4.47
CA ARG A 185 2.31 8.97 -5.15
C ARG A 185 2.24 9.32 -6.64
N SER A 186 3.10 10.23 -7.12
CA SER A 186 3.12 10.66 -8.53
C SER A 186 4.07 9.86 -9.40
N VAL A 187 5.08 9.17 -8.85
CA VAL A 187 6.18 8.55 -9.61
C VAL A 187 5.67 7.54 -10.63
N ALA A 188 4.81 6.61 -10.21
CA ALA A 188 4.28 5.60 -11.12
C ALA A 188 3.38 6.18 -12.22
N TYR A 189 2.61 7.20 -11.87
CA TYR A 189 1.78 7.91 -12.83
C TYR A 189 2.62 8.69 -13.84
N ASP A 190 3.62 9.45 -13.38
CA ASP A 190 4.49 10.26 -14.22
C ASP A 190 5.35 9.38 -15.13
N THR A 191 5.83 8.25 -14.61
CA THR A 191 6.50 7.21 -15.40
C THR A 191 5.57 6.67 -16.49
N LEU A 192 4.32 6.30 -16.16
CA LEU A 192 3.34 5.91 -17.17
C LEU A 192 3.14 7.01 -18.22
N ARG A 193 3.01 8.29 -17.83
CA ARG A 193 2.77 9.39 -18.75
C ARG A 193 3.96 9.74 -19.63
N TYR A 194 5.17 9.48 -19.16
CA TYR A 194 6.38 9.56 -19.94
C TYR A 194 6.33 8.60 -21.13
N PHE A 195 5.94 7.34 -20.91
CA PHE A 195 5.84 6.34 -21.98
C PHE A 195 4.53 6.36 -22.78
N ASP A 196 3.41 6.75 -22.15
CA ASP A 196 2.09 6.76 -22.77
C ASP A 196 1.18 7.90 -22.28
N LYS A 197 1.00 8.89 -23.15
CA LYS A 197 0.12 10.04 -22.90
C LYS A 197 -1.38 9.71 -23.08
N ARG A 198 -1.74 8.52 -23.61
CA ARG A 198 -3.13 8.16 -23.92
C ARG A 198 -3.91 7.78 -22.66
N GLU A 199 -5.09 8.38 -22.52
CA GLU A 199 -6.02 8.08 -21.41
C GLU A 199 -6.55 6.64 -21.44
N VAL A 200 -6.72 6.07 -22.62
CA VAL A 200 -7.39 4.76 -22.79
C VAL A 200 -6.69 3.67 -21.99
N ARG A 201 -5.35 3.60 -22.04
CA ARG A 201 -4.59 2.58 -21.32
C ARG A 201 -4.72 2.76 -19.81
N ARG A 202 -4.55 3.99 -19.33
CA ARG A 202 -4.69 4.36 -17.92
C ARG A 202 -6.07 3.99 -17.36
N LEU A 203 -7.13 4.38 -18.06
CA LEU A 203 -8.50 4.15 -17.60
C LEU A 203 -8.89 2.68 -17.69
N ARG A 204 -8.50 1.98 -18.77
CA ARG A 204 -8.78 0.55 -18.93
C ARG A 204 -8.13 -0.28 -17.82
N THR A 205 -6.85 -0.06 -17.55
CA THR A 205 -6.12 -0.79 -16.49
C THR A 205 -6.72 -0.50 -15.12
N PHE A 206 -7.07 0.76 -14.82
CA PHE A 206 -7.71 1.12 -13.56
C PHE A 206 -9.08 0.45 -13.34
N VAL A 207 -9.92 0.39 -14.38
CA VAL A 207 -11.23 -0.29 -14.32
C VAL A 207 -11.08 -1.80 -14.11
N VAL A 208 -9.93 -2.40 -14.48
CA VAL A 208 -9.62 -3.81 -14.18
C VAL A 208 -9.04 -3.96 -12.77
N VAL A 209 -8.08 -3.11 -12.39
CA VAL A 209 -7.34 -3.21 -11.12
C VAL A 209 -8.25 -3.00 -9.92
N VAL A 210 -9.09 -1.97 -9.90
CA VAL A 210 -9.89 -1.64 -8.70
C VAL A 210 -10.84 -2.79 -8.29
N PRO A 211 -11.65 -3.39 -9.19
CA PRO A 211 -12.47 -4.54 -8.84
C PRO A 211 -11.65 -5.77 -8.46
N LEU A 212 -10.53 -6.02 -9.16
CA LEU A 212 -9.66 -7.17 -8.89
C LEU A 212 -9.03 -7.07 -7.50
N MET A 213 -8.51 -5.89 -7.13
CA MET A 213 -8.01 -5.61 -5.79
C MET A 213 -9.10 -5.81 -4.74
N GLY A 214 -10.31 -5.29 -4.96
CA GLY A 214 -11.43 -5.51 -4.03
C GLY A 214 -11.79 -6.98 -3.84
N TYR A 215 -11.75 -7.77 -4.92
CA TYR A 215 -11.94 -9.22 -4.87
C TYR A 215 -10.83 -9.93 -4.09
N ILE A 216 -9.57 -9.64 -4.42
CA ILE A 216 -8.40 -10.21 -3.74
C ILE A 216 -8.41 -9.84 -2.26
N TRP A 217 -8.77 -8.60 -1.91
CA TRP A 217 -8.87 -8.13 -0.53
C TRP A 217 -9.90 -8.91 0.26
N MET A 218 -11.09 -9.11 -0.31
CA MET A 218 -12.13 -9.92 0.32
C MET A 218 -11.67 -11.37 0.51
N ARG A 219 -10.97 -11.96 -0.47
CA ARG A 219 -10.39 -13.30 -0.29
C ARG A 219 -9.35 -13.33 0.83
N GLY A 220 -8.50 -12.31 0.92
CA GLY A 220 -7.49 -12.18 1.97
C GLY A 220 -8.13 -12.12 3.36
N ILE A 221 -9.17 -11.29 3.53
CA ILE A 221 -9.95 -11.22 4.79
C ILE A 221 -10.54 -12.59 5.13
N ILE A 222 -11.16 -13.27 4.17
CA ILE A 222 -11.75 -14.60 4.38
C ILE A 222 -10.67 -15.61 4.77
N PHE A 223 -9.53 -15.59 4.09
CA PHE A 223 -8.40 -16.48 4.33
C PHE A 223 -7.83 -16.28 5.74
N LEU A 224 -7.49 -15.05 6.11
CA LEU A 224 -6.92 -14.73 7.42
C LEU A 224 -7.89 -15.10 8.55
N MET A 225 -9.15 -14.66 8.48
CA MET A 225 -10.14 -14.97 9.52
C MET A 225 -10.45 -16.47 9.65
N LYS A 226 -10.35 -17.23 8.56
CA LYS A 226 -10.58 -18.68 8.58
C LYS A 226 -9.42 -19.44 9.22
N ASN A 227 -8.20 -18.97 9.02
CA ASN A 227 -6.97 -19.65 9.47
C ASN A 227 -6.42 -19.09 10.79
N ASP A 228 -7.02 -18.02 11.31
CA ASP A 228 -6.70 -17.48 12.63
C ASP A 228 -7.06 -18.46 13.76
N PRO A 229 -6.07 -18.96 14.53
CA PRO A 229 -6.29 -19.92 15.61
C PRO A 229 -7.12 -19.35 16.78
N GLU A 230 -7.01 -18.06 17.09
CA GLU A 230 -7.75 -17.42 18.17
C GLU A 230 -9.25 -17.30 17.82
N LEU A 231 -9.58 -17.09 16.54
CA LEU A 231 -10.97 -17.06 16.07
C LEU A 231 -11.64 -18.44 16.04
N GLN A 232 -10.90 -19.55 16.03
CA GLN A 232 -11.48 -20.89 16.01
C GLN A 232 -12.33 -21.19 17.25
N SER A 233 -12.02 -20.55 18.38
CA SER A 233 -12.78 -20.66 19.63
C SER A 233 -13.90 -19.60 19.75
N ALA A 234 -13.83 -18.51 19.00
CA ALA A 234 -14.75 -17.37 19.09
C ALA A 234 -16.19 -17.69 18.60
N PRO A 235 -17.22 -16.89 18.86
CA PRO A 235 -18.56 -17.12 18.33
C PRO A 235 -18.62 -17.10 16.78
N LYS A 236 -19.49 -17.92 16.16
CA LYS A 236 -19.66 -17.97 14.69
C LYS A 236 -19.96 -16.60 14.05
N SER A 237 -20.51 -15.65 14.79
CA SER A 237 -20.81 -14.29 14.34
C SER A 237 -19.56 -13.45 14.02
N VAL A 238 -18.40 -13.79 14.58
CA VAL A 238 -17.13 -13.06 14.39
C VAL A 238 -16.07 -13.84 13.61
N ARG A 239 -16.30 -15.14 13.32
CA ARG A 239 -15.37 -15.99 12.54
C ARG A 239 -15.36 -15.73 11.03
N LYS A 240 -16.29 -14.93 10.52
CA LYS A 240 -16.44 -14.67 9.09
C LYS A 240 -16.65 -13.19 8.85
N PRO A 241 -16.20 -12.65 7.70
CA PRO A 241 -16.49 -11.28 7.33
C PRO A 241 -18.00 -11.07 7.20
N ARG A 242 -18.49 -9.97 7.77
CA ARG A 242 -19.90 -9.57 7.72
C ARG A 242 -19.99 -8.06 7.53
N SER A 243 -21.01 -7.60 6.81
CA SER A 243 -21.26 -6.16 6.65
C SER A 243 -21.45 -5.42 7.98
N ALA A 244 -21.94 -6.10 9.01
CA ALA A 244 -22.06 -5.54 10.36
C ALA A 244 -20.69 -5.22 11.01
N LEU A 245 -19.67 -6.06 10.78
CA LEU A 245 -18.31 -5.85 11.27
C LEU A 245 -17.65 -4.67 10.55
N TRP A 246 -17.82 -4.60 9.22
CA TRP A 246 -17.38 -3.45 8.43
C TRP A 246 -18.00 -2.14 8.93
N ARG A 247 -19.34 -2.11 9.07
CA ARG A 247 -20.05 -0.92 9.60
C ARG A 247 -19.62 -0.55 11.03
N ARG A 248 -19.26 -1.51 11.87
CA ARG A 248 -18.73 -1.23 13.21
C ARG A 248 -17.35 -0.58 13.13
N SER A 249 -16.46 -1.12 12.32
CA SER A 249 -15.09 -0.63 12.13
C SER A 249 -15.07 0.77 11.53
N VAL A 250 -15.89 1.03 10.51
CA VAL A 250 -16.09 2.38 9.93
C VAL A 250 -16.60 3.37 10.98
N ARG A 251 -17.56 2.98 11.82
CA ARG A 251 -18.07 3.85 12.91
C ARG A 251 -17.02 4.14 13.98
N ARG A 252 -16.10 3.21 14.23
CA ARG A 252 -14.94 3.42 15.12
C ARG A 252 -13.86 4.30 14.47
N GLY A 253 -13.89 4.41 13.14
CA GLY A 253 -12.85 5.08 12.35
C GLY A 253 -11.61 4.21 12.14
N THR A 254 -11.70 2.89 12.33
CA THR A 254 -10.58 1.96 12.18
C THR A 254 -10.48 1.37 10.76
N LEU A 255 -11.48 1.61 9.91
CA LEU A 255 -11.46 1.29 8.48
C LEU A 255 -12.10 2.44 7.68
N PRO A 256 -11.69 2.66 6.41
CA PRO A 256 -12.24 3.73 5.59
C PRO A 256 -13.70 3.42 5.19
N ALA A 257 -14.53 4.46 5.11
CA ALA A 257 -15.87 4.32 4.55
C ALA A 257 -15.81 4.03 3.05
N LEU A 258 -16.67 3.15 2.54
CA LEU A 258 -16.73 2.83 1.10
C LEU A 258 -17.03 4.05 0.22
N THR A 259 -17.70 5.07 0.78
CA THR A 259 -17.92 6.35 0.11
C THR A 259 -16.63 7.13 -0.08
N HIS A 260 -15.70 7.09 0.87
CA HIS A 260 -14.39 7.73 0.75
C HIS A 260 -13.52 7.00 -0.27
N VAL A 261 -13.51 5.66 -0.21
CA VAL A 261 -12.85 4.81 -1.20
C VAL A 261 -13.39 5.13 -2.60
N GLY A 262 -14.70 5.04 -2.81
CA GLY A 262 -15.33 5.31 -4.10
C GLY A 262 -15.09 6.74 -4.60
N ARG A 263 -15.09 7.74 -3.71
CA ARG A 263 -14.75 9.12 -4.08
C ARG A 263 -13.30 9.25 -4.54
N SER A 264 -12.35 8.62 -3.84
CA SER A 264 -10.94 8.59 -4.27
C SER A 264 -10.78 7.90 -5.62
N MET A 265 -11.34 6.71 -5.78
CA MET A 265 -11.26 5.98 -7.05
C MET A 265 -11.89 6.76 -8.21
N SER A 266 -12.98 7.48 -7.97
CA SER A 266 -13.61 8.31 -9.00
C SER A 266 -12.76 9.50 -9.46
N ARG A 267 -11.81 9.98 -8.65
CA ARG A 267 -10.90 11.08 -9.04
C ARG A 267 -9.93 10.62 -10.13
N TYR A 268 -9.40 9.40 -10.03
CA TYR A 268 -8.47 8.83 -11.02
C TYR A 268 -9.06 8.78 -12.44
N LEU A 269 -10.39 8.64 -12.54
CA LEU A 269 -11.10 8.60 -13.83
C LEU A 269 -11.16 9.95 -14.55
N LYS A 270 -10.82 11.06 -13.89
CA LYS A 270 -10.90 12.39 -14.48
C LYS A 270 -9.73 12.64 -15.44
N LYS A 271 -10.00 13.34 -16.54
CA LYS A 271 -8.95 13.74 -17.50
C LYS A 271 -7.91 14.70 -16.89
N SER A 272 -8.33 15.57 -15.97
CA SER A 272 -7.46 16.52 -15.26
C SER A 272 -6.77 15.93 -14.02
N TYR A 273 -6.85 14.61 -13.84
CA TYR A 273 -6.32 13.95 -12.65
C TYR A 273 -4.80 13.93 -12.64
N HIS A 274 -4.21 14.20 -11.47
CA HIS A 274 -2.80 13.99 -11.17
C HIS A 274 -2.67 13.53 -9.70
N PRO A 275 -1.86 12.51 -9.38
CA PRO A 275 -1.74 12.00 -8.00
C PRO A 275 -1.20 12.98 -6.97
N SER A 276 -0.47 14.01 -7.41
CA SER A 276 -0.05 15.10 -6.52
C SER A 276 -1.20 15.76 -5.73
N GLN A 277 -2.45 15.61 -6.19
CA GLN A 277 -3.66 16.10 -5.53
C GLN A 277 -4.15 15.21 -4.37
N GLU A 278 -3.57 14.01 -4.20
CA GLU A 278 -3.92 13.05 -3.16
C GLU A 278 -2.96 13.20 -1.96
N GLY A 279 -3.49 13.28 -0.74
CA GLY A 279 -2.68 13.47 0.47
C GLY A 279 -1.84 14.76 0.51
N SER A 280 -0.95 14.85 1.50
CA SER A 280 -0.09 16.02 1.72
C SER A 280 1.36 15.60 1.93
N THR A 281 2.26 16.02 1.02
CA THR A 281 3.71 15.82 1.17
C THR A 281 4.21 16.40 2.50
N ALA A 282 3.72 17.58 2.89
CA ALA A 282 4.10 18.20 4.16
C ALA A 282 3.72 17.32 5.37
N GLN A 283 2.57 16.64 5.33
CA GLN A 283 2.15 15.73 6.39
C GLN A 283 3.00 14.46 6.39
N ALA A 284 3.25 13.87 5.23
CA ALA A 284 4.08 12.68 5.07
C ALA A 284 5.49 12.90 5.63
N VAL A 285 6.17 13.95 5.19
CA VAL A 285 7.51 14.33 5.67
C VAL A 285 7.52 14.57 7.18
N ARG A 286 6.50 15.25 7.72
CA ARG A 286 6.38 15.45 9.18
C ARG A 286 6.26 14.12 9.92
N TYR A 287 5.46 13.19 9.41
CA TYR A 287 5.30 11.89 10.04
C TYR A 287 6.63 11.12 10.02
N LEU A 288 7.29 11.07 8.87
CA LEU A 288 8.57 10.37 8.68
C LEU A 288 9.67 10.92 9.60
N ALA A 289 9.70 12.23 9.84
CA ALA A 289 10.60 12.84 10.82
C ALA A 289 10.31 12.43 12.29
N SER A 290 9.10 11.94 12.57
CA SER A 290 8.64 11.53 13.90
C SER A 290 8.47 10.01 14.08
N SER A 291 8.58 9.23 12.99
CA SER A 291 8.44 7.77 13.03
C SER A 291 9.56 7.16 13.87
N PRO A 292 9.25 6.38 14.93
CA PRO A 292 10.25 5.67 15.72
C PRO A 292 11.21 4.84 14.87
N ALA A 293 10.71 4.07 13.91
CA ALA A 293 11.53 3.25 13.03
C ALA A 293 12.44 4.10 12.12
N ALA A 294 11.91 5.17 11.52
CA ALA A 294 12.71 6.07 10.68
C ALA A 294 13.79 6.83 11.49
N GLN A 295 13.46 7.29 12.69
CA GLN A 295 14.43 7.93 13.59
C GLN A 295 15.53 6.99 14.04
N ALA A 296 15.21 5.70 14.27
CA ALA A 296 16.20 4.69 14.61
C ALA A 296 17.15 4.40 13.45
N ALA A 297 16.64 4.38 12.21
CA ALA A 297 17.44 4.15 11.00
C ALA A 297 18.41 5.29 10.67
N ALA A 298 18.15 6.51 11.16
CA ALA A 298 18.98 7.69 10.92
C ALA A 298 20.15 7.86 11.91
N ARG A 299 20.28 6.96 12.90
CA ARG A 299 21.35 6.96 13.92
C ARG A 299 22.48 6.03 13.54
#